data_AF-A0A7R7XI15-F1
#
_entry.id   AF-A0A7R7XI15-F1
#
_cell.length_a   1.000
_cell.length_b   1.000
_cell.length_c   1.000
_cell.angle_alpha   90.00
_cell.angle_beta   90.00
_cell.angle_gamma   90.00
#
_symmetry.space_group_name_H-M   'P 1'
#
loop_
_entity.id
_entity.type
_entity.pdbx_description
1 polymer ?
#
loop_
_entity_poly.entity_id
_entity_poly.type
_entity_poly.pdbx_seq_one_letter_code
_entity_poly.pdbx_strand_id
1 'polypeptide(L)'
;MLLSLPNEILCLLPDFIDNIETFTSAAATCRRLRDALNAAPPQTILRLAAASAPTFFSPHPHFLVLATARAASNWALGDAERVRELRSALQGGIDGFYQFCLHRSGLTLADIRRTHLARFSIINPLSDKIDKMAGRQWYSTPDFWDGGVSEAYTIQTEADRATFQLLIYGEMFASTMEAFLEPERGLPFHDLTTRLTYITYCLPDWSCRSYSGFDVLPTGPYADGDPPEGDQVAFHHILSCWRWECLWGDAIRSLLFENPASFPQRGRNEEEHEWQKLLRDALQVQGLEGMQLVTLPKEQISPAVLERAMAIKARVRQIPCPPAVTTFGRRRILTVSSDAPDPAREVRVCCAFHWGMGRV
;
A
#
# COMPACT_ATOMS: atom_id res chain seq x y z
N MET A 1 11.97 -3.43 -45.13
CA MET A 1 13.30 -3.21 -44.52
C MET A 1 13.40 -3.81 -43.11
N LEU A 2 12.47 -3.57 -42.18
CA LEU A 2 12.52 -4.24 -40.86
C LEU A 2 12.27 -5.75 -40.93
N LEU A 3 11.34 -6.19 -41.80
CA LEU A 3 11.02 -7.62 -41.96
C LEU A 3 12.11 -8.45 -42.66
N SER A 4 13.18 -7.83 -43.15
CA SER A 4 14.36 -8.54 -43.68
C SER A 4 15.44 -8.76 -42.61
N LEU A 5 15.30 -8.19 -41.41
CA LEU A 5 16.25 -8.38 -40.31
C LEU A 5 16.06 -9.76 -39.65
N PRO A 6 17.10 -10.35 -39.05
CA PRO A 6 16.98 -11.53 -38.19
C PRO A 6 16.12 -11.28 -36.94
N ASN A 7 15.53 -12.33 -36.36
CA ASN A 7 14.66 -12.18 -35.18
C ASN A 7 15.42 -11.63 -33.97
N GLU A 8 16.68 -11.99 -33.84
CA GLU A 8 17.58 -11.55 -32.77
C GLU A 8 17.72 -10.03 -32.77
N ILE A 9 17.81 -9.41 -33.96
CA ILE A 9 17.87 -7.96 -34.11
C ILE A 9 16.51 -7.32 -33.82
N LEU A 10 15.42 -7.97 -34.22
CA LEU A 10 14.07 -7.48 -33.93
C LEU A 10 13.75 -7.49 -32.42
N CYS A 11 14.29 -8.45 -31.67
CA CYS A 11 14.15 -8.53 -30.22
C CYS A 11 14.87 -7.42 -29.46
N LEU A 12 15.84 -6.72 -30.09
CA LEU A 12 16.54 -5.57 -29.50
C LEU A 12 15.77 -4.25 -29.72
N LEU A 13 14.80 -4.21 -30.63
CA LEU A 13 14.02 -3.00 -30.92
C LEU A 13 13.36 -2.35 -29.69
N PRO A 14 12.80 -3.08 -28.70
CA PRO A 14 12.19 -2.47 -27.52
C PRO A 14 13.10 -1.47 -26.79
N ASP A 15 14.42 -1.65 -26.82
CA ASP A 15 15.37 -0.78 -26.12
C ASP A 15 15.57 0.57 -26.83
N PHE A 16 15.23 0.65 -28.12
CA PHE A 16 15.32 1.86 -28.94
C PHE A 16 13.96 2.55 -29.13
N ILE A 17 12.89 1.99 -28.57
CA ILE A 17 11.58 2.63 -28.55
C ILE A 17 11.51 3.64 -27.40
N ASP A 18 10.89 4.77 -27.67
CA ASP A 18 10.80 5.91 -26.77
C ASP A 18 9.82 5.66 -25.62
N ASN A 19 8.62 5.14 -25.91
CA ASN A 19 7.55 4.99 -24.94
C ASN A 19 6.61 3.79 -25.21
N ILE A 20 5.70 3.50 -24.27
CA ILE A 20 4.83 2.31 -24.34
C ILE A 20 3.77 2.39 -25.45
N GLU A 21 3.40 3.60 -25.88
CA GLU A 21 2.43 3.79 -26.96
C GLU A 21 3.05 3.43 -28.31
N THR A 22 4.23 3.99 -28.60
CA THR A 22 5.01 3.63 -29.80
C THR A 22 5.29 2.14 -29.83
N PHE A 23 5.63 1.56 -28.68
CA PHE A 23 5.83 0.11 -28.54
C PHE A 23 4.57 -0.68 -28.94
N THR A 24 3.41 -0.29 -28.41
CA THR A 24 2.14 -0.97 -28.67
C THR A 24 1.72 -0.82 -30.13
N SER A 25 1.88 0.38 -30.71
CA SER A 25 1.62 0.62 -32.12
C SER A 25 2.55 -0.19 -33.02
N ALA A 26 3.84 -0.30 -32.69
CA ALA A 26 4.80 -1.12 -33.43
C ALA A 26 4.41 -2.62 -33.38
N ALA A 27 4.04 -3.12 -32.21
CA ALA A 27 3.58 -4.51 -32.02
C ALA A 27 2.25 -4.81 -32.72
N ALA A 28 1.43 -3.79 -33.00
CA ALA A 28 0.17 -3.95 -33.72
C ALA A 28 0.37 -4.09 -35.24
N THR A 29 1.51 -3.67 -35.80
CA THR A 29 1.70 -3.60 -37.27
C THR A 29 1.74 -4.96 -37.97
N CYS A 30 2.43 -5.96 -37.43
CA CYS A 30 2.51 -7.29 -38.02
C CYS A 30 2.82 -8.37 -36.97
N ARG A 31 2.54 -9.64 -37.31
CA ARG A 31 2.76 -10.79 -36.40
C ARG A 31 4.22 -10.92 -35.97
N ARG A 32 5.17 -10.77 -36.89
CA ARG A 32 6.59 -10.94 -36.59
C ARG A 32 7.12 -9.90 -35.59
N LEU A 33 6.73 -8.63 -35.75
CA LEU A 33 7.08 -7.57 -34.81
C LEU A 33 6.36 -7.76 -33.48
N ARG A 34 5.09 -8.18 -33.51
CA ARG A 34 4.35 -8.53 -32.29
C ARG A 34 5.08 -9.58 -31.46
N ASP A 35 5.49 -10.68 -32.10
CA ASP A 35 6.14 -11.80 -31.42
C ASP A 35 7.51 -11.38 -30.85
N ALA A 36 8.30 -10.61 -31.62
CA ALA A 36 9.60 -10.10 -31.17
C ALA A 36 9.47 -9.08 -30.03
N LEU A 37 8.53 -8.13 -30.12
CA LEU A 37 8.33 -7.10 -29.10
C LEU A 37 7.70 -7.69 -27.83
N ASN A 38 6.79 -8.66 -27.94
CA ASN A 38 6.20 -9.33 -26.77
C ASN A 38 7.22 -10.14 -25.95
N ALA A 39 8.40 -10.42 -26.51
CA ALA A 39 9.51 -11.02 -25.78
C ALA A 39 10.35 -9.99 -24.99
N ALA A 40 10.00 -8.70 -25.03
CA ALA A 40 10.70 -7.65 -24.30
C ALA A 40 10.75 -7.96 -22.79
N PRO A 41 11.91 -7.75 -22.14
CA PRO A 41 12.04 -8.03 -20.72
C PRO A 41 11.16 -7.05 -19.90
N PRO A 42 10.67 -7.47 -18.72
CA PRO A 42 9.82 -6.64 -17.87
C PRO A 42 10.43 -5.27 -17.51
N GLN A 43 11.75 -5.19 -17.44
CA GLN A 43 12.50 -3.95 -17.20
C GLN A 43 12.31 -2.94 -18.34
N THR A 44 12.35 -3.40 -19.59
CA THR A 44 12.16 -2.54 -20.76
C THR A 44 10.72 -2.04 -20.83
N ILE A 45 9.74 -2.88 -20.51
CA ILE A 45 8.33 -2.47 -20.45
C ILE A 45 8.11 -1.42 -19.34
N LEU A 46 8.73 -1.59 -18.16
CA LEU A 46 8.65 -0.59 -17.10
C LEU A 46 9.28 0.75 -17.51
N ARG A 47 10.45 0.74 -18.18
CA ARG A 47 11.08 1.94 -18.74
C ARG A 47 10.15 2.65 -19.73
N LEU A 48 9.56 1.90 -20.65
CA LEU A 48 8.63 2.44 -21.65
C LEU A 48 7.37 3.01 -21.01
N ALA A 49 6.85 2.37 -19.94
CA ALA A 49 5.72 2.88 -19.17
C ALA A 49 6.07 4.18 -18.42
N ALA A 50 7.25 4.24 -17.79
CA ALA A 50 7.77 5.43 -17.14
C ALA A 50 7.89 6.62 -18.13
N ALA A 51 8.34 6.36 -19.36
CA ALA A 51 8.44 7.38 -20.40
C ALA A 51 7.08 7.94 -20.89
N SER A 52 5.98 7.22 -20.65
CA SER A 52 4.60 7.70 -20.93
C SER A 52 3.92 8.31 -19.69
N ALA A 53 4.61 8.44 -18.56
CA ALA A 53 4.11 9.16 -17.40
C ALA A 53 4.30 10.68 -17.57
N PRO A 54 3.40 11.54 -17.07
CA PRO A 54 2.23 11.21 -16.25
C PRO A 54 0.97 10.82 -17.05
N THR A 55 0.96 11.01 -18.38
CA THR A 55 -0.25 10.96 -19.22
C THR A 55 -1.08 9.67 -19.05
N PHE A 56 -0.44 8.50 -19.12
CA PHE A 56 -1.16 7.21 -19.02
C PHE A 56 -1.16 6.61 -17.60
N PHE A 57 -0.14 6.98 -16.83
CA PHE A 57 0.15 6.39 -15.52
C PHE A 57 -0.04 7.40 -14.39
N SER A 58 -1.22 8.03 -14.37
CA SER A 58 -1.65 8.93 -13.31
C SER A 58 -2.38 8.20 -12.16
N PRO A 59 -2.31 8.69 -10.92
CA PRO A 59 -1.44 9.78 -10.48
C PRO A 59 0.04 9.34 -10.44
N HIS A 60 0.92 10.16 -11.01
CA HIS A 60 2.37 9.91 -10.99
C HIS A 60 2.96 10.42 -9.66
N PRO A 61 3.94 9.72 -9.06
CA PRO A 61 4.48 8.41 -9.44
C PRO A 61 3.70 7.20 -8.90
N HIS A 62 2.73 7.45 -8.01
CA HIS A 62 1.99 6.46 -7.23
C HIS A 62 1.44 5.27 -8.04
N PHE A 63 0.91 5.50 -9.24
CA PHE A 63 0.33 4.41 -10.03
C PHE A 63 1.37 3.36 -10.46
N LEU A 64 2.54 3.81 -10.94
CA LEU A 64 3.62 2.90 -11.31
C LEU A 64 4.23 2.25 -10.07
N VAL A 65 4.44 3.02 -9.00
CA VAL A 65 4.92 2.48 -7.72
C VAL A 65 4.00 1.36 -7.25
N LEU A 66 2.68 1.55 -7.25
CA LEU A 66 1.72 0.52 -6.87
C LEU A 66 1.89 -0.75 -7.71
N ALA A 67 2.06 -0.62 -9.02
CA ALA A 67 2.21 -1.77 -9.91
C ALA A 67 3.48 -2.58 -9.65
N THR A 68 4.53 -1.96 -9.11
CA THR A 68 5.87 -2.54 -8.96
C THR A 68 6.32 -2.77 -7.52
N ALA A 69 5.63 -2.18 -6.54
CA ALA A 69 6.06 -2.11 -5.14
C ALA A 69 6.35 -3.48 -4.53
N ARG A 70 5.50 -4.49 -4.80
CA ARG A 70 5.72 -5.85 -4.30
C ARG A 70 7.01 -6.46 -4.83
N ALA A 71 7.26 -6.35 -6.14
CA ALA A 71 8.47 -6.90 -6.75
C ALA A 71 9.73 -6.20 -6.23
N ALA A 72 9.70 -4.86 -6.14
CA ALA A 72 10.79 -4.06 -5.61
C ALA A 72 11.07 -4.37 -4.12
N SER A 73 10.02 -4.49 -3.31
CA SER A 73 10.11 -4.83 -1.90
C SER A 73 10.68 -6.24 -1.69
N ASN A 74 10.18 -7.22 -2.46
CA ASN A 74 10.62 -8.61 -2.37
C ASN A 74 12.06 -8.81 -2.84
N TRP A 75 12.55 -8.00 -3.78
CA TRP A 75 13.95 -8.02 -4.19
C TRP A 75 14.91 -7.73 -3.03
N ALA A 76 14.48 -6.88 -2.09
CA ALA A 76 15.28 -6.51 -0.92
C ALA A 76 15.23 -7.54 0.22
N LEU A 77 14.20 -8.39 0.27
CA LEU A 77 14.02 -9.35 1.36
C LEU A 77 15.18 -10.35 1.46
N GLY A 78 15.61 -10.62 2.70
CA GLY A 78 16.64 -11.60 3.01
C GLY A 78 18.09 -11.14 2.81
N ASP A 79 18.32 -9.89 2.41
CA ASP A 79 19.65 -9.33 2.19
C ASP A 79 19.79 -7.95 2.88
N ALA A 80 20.67 -7.85 3.87
CA ALA A 80 20.83 -6.65 4.70
C ALA A 80 21.33 -5.42 3.90
N GLU A 81 22.15 -5.63 2.86
CA GLU A 81 22.62 -4.54 2.00
C GLU A 81 21.47 -4.01 1.15
N ARG A 82 20.65 -4.90 0.59
CA ARG A 82 19.48 -4.51 -0.23
C ARG A 82 18.39 -3.87 0.60
N VAL A 83 18.16 -4.34 1.83
CA VAL A 83 17.25 -3.66 2.78
C VAL A 83 17.74 -2.25 3.07
N ARG A 84 19.06 -2.04 3.23
CA ARG A 84 19.62 -0.70 3.41
C ARG A 84 19.42 0.17 2.18
N GLU A 85 19.62 -0.37 0.99
CA GLU A 85 19.35 0.33 -0.28
C GLU A 85 17.88 0.75 -0.38
N LEU A 86 16.95 -0.17 -0.09
CA LEU A 86 15.51 0.12 -0.05
C LEU A 86 15.21 1.25 0.95
N ARG A 87 15.70 1.17 2.18
CA ARG A 87 15.49 2.24 3.18
C ARG A 87 16.03 3.58 2.73
N SER A 88 17.22 3.60 2.13
CA SER A 88 17.81 4.82 1.58
C SER A 88 16.94 5.41 0.45
N ALA A 89 16.34 4.56 -0.39
CA ALA A 89 15.41 5.01 -1.41
C ALA A 89 14.11 5.56 -0.84
N LEU A 90 13.54 4.88 0.17
CA LEU A 90 12.34 5.32 0.87
C LEU A 90 12.53 6.69 1.54
N GLN A 91 13.72 6.97 2.09
CA GLN A 91 14.07 8.28 2.63
C GLN A 91 13.98 9.42 1.61
N GLY A 92 14.11 9.13 0.32
CA GLY A 92 13.85 10.09 -0.77
C GLY A 92 12.37 10.34 -1.04
N GLY A 93 11.47 9.83 -0.20
CA GLY A 93 10.03 9.90 -0.36
C GLY A 93 9.48 9.02 -1.48
N ILE A 94 8.26 9.31 -1.94
CA ILE A 94 7.61 8.50 -2.97
C ILE A 94 8.37 8.54 -4.30
N ASP A 95 9.03 9.66 -4.63
CA ASP A 95 9.86 9.79 -5.82
C ASP A 95 11.15 8.97 -5.71
N GLY A 96 11.80 8.97 -4.54
CA GLY A 96 12.94 8.09 -4.27
C GLY A 96 12.57 6.61 -4.40
N PHE A 97 11.40 6.22 -3.87
CA PHE A 97 10.90 4.86 -4.01
C PHE A 97 10.51 4.51 -5.45
N TYR A 98 9.97 5.46 -6.21
CA TYR A 98 9.70 5.30 -7.62
C TYR A 98 10.97 5.02 -8.42
N GLN A 99 12.03 5.80 -8.20
CA GLN A 99 13.33 5.54 -8.85
C GLN A 99 13.85 4.15 -8.47
N PHE A 100 13.76 3.75 -7.20
CA PHE A 100 14.15 2.41 -6.79
C PHE A 100 13.34 1.31 -7.50
N CYS A 101 12.02 1.48 -7.62
CA CYS A 101 11.18 0.56 -8.40
C CYS A 101 11.65 0.47 -9.84
N LEU A 102 11.97 1.60 -10.49
CA LEU A 102 12.49 1.59 -11.86
C LEU A 102 13.79 0.80 -12.01
N HIS A 103 14.63 0.69 -10.98
CA HIS A 103 15.91 -0.03 -11.08
C HIS A 103 15.85 -1.50 -10.63
N ARG A 104 14.92 -1.83 -9.72
CA ARG A 104 14.90 -3.11 -8.99
C ARG A 104 13.69 -3.99 -9.29
N SER A 105 12.79 -3.55 -10.16
CA SER A 105 11.57 -4.29 -10.50
C SER A 105 11.31 -4.33 -11.99
N GLY A 106 10.41 -5.19 -12.41
CA GLY A 106 9.91 -5.26 -13.77
C GLY A 106 8.40 -5.11 -13.82
N LEU A 107 7.89 -4.75 -14.99
CA LEU A 107 6.46 -4.63 -15.24
C LEU A 107 6.13 -5.38 -16.53
N THR A 108 5.09 -6.19 -16.55
CA THR A 108 4.62 -6.80 -17.80
C THR A 108 3.42 -6.03 -18.38
N LEU A 109 3.11 -6.24 -19.66
CA LEU A 109 1.87 -5.71 -20.24
C LEU A 109 0.62 -6.26 -19.53
N ALA A 110 0.70 -7.49 -19.01
CA ALA A 110 -0.37 -8.09 -18.22
C ALA A 110 -0.56 -7.33 -16.89
N ASP A 111 0.53 -6.94 -16.23
CA ASP A 111 0.47 -6.13 -15.02
C ASP A 111 -0.13 -4.74 -15.29
N ILE A 112 0.27 -4.07 -16.37
CA ILE A 112 -0.32 -2.79 -16.78
C ILE A 112 -1.83 -2.93 -16.96
N ARG A 113 -2.28 -3.96 -17.69
CA ARG A 113 -3.71 -4.21 -17.90
C ARG A 113 -4.43 -4.52 -16.59
N ARG A 114 -3.86 -5.37 -15.73
CA ARG A 114 -4.41 -5.73 -14.42
C ARG A 114 -4.59 -4.50 -13.54
N THR A 115 -3.55 -3.70 -13.37
CA THR A 115 -3.58 -2.49 -12.54
C THR A 115 -4.51 -1.43 -13.14
N HIS A 116 -4.58 -1.31 -14.48
CA HIS A 116 -5.51 -0.40 -15.14
C HIS A 116 -6.98 -0.82 -14.93
N LEU A 117 -7.30 -2.11 -15.07
CA LEU A 117 -8.66 -2.61 -14.78
C LEU A 117 -9.03 -2.41 -13.31
N ALA A 118 -8.07 -2.62 -12.41
CA ALA A 118 -8.25 -2.41 -10.99
C ALA A 118 -8.57 -0.95 -10.62
N ARG A 119 -8.26 0.04 -11.47
CA ARG A 119 -8.72 1.43 -11.27
C ARG A 119 -10.23 1.49 -11.07
N PHE A 120 -10.98 0.82 -11.93
CA PHE A 120 -12.43 0.92 -11.94
C PHE A 120 -13.12 0.00 -10.92
N SER A 121 -12.52 -1.16 -10.65
CA SER A 121 -13.13 -2.17 -9.76
C SER A 121 -12.67 -2.07 -8.30
N ILE A 122 -11.50 -1.48 -8.04
CA ILE A 122 -10.89 -1.49 -6.70
C ILE A 122 -10.47 -0.08 -6.29
N ILE A 123 -9.60 0.59 -7.04
CA ILE A 123 -8.98 1.85 -6.61
C ILE A 123 -10.02 2.98 -6.48
N ASN A 124 -10.83 3.23 -7.53
CA ASN A 124 -11.82 4.31 -7.49
C ASN A 124 -12.92 4.05 -6.44
N PRO A 125 -13.50 2.83 -6.34
CA PRO A 125 -14.44 2.53 -5.26
C PRO A 125 -13.83 2.65 -3.85
N LEU A 126 -12.55 2.29 -3.68
CA LEU A 126 -11.85 2.45 -2.41
C LEU A 126 -11.62 3.93 -2.10
N SER A 127 -11.22 4.73 -3.09
CA SER A 127 -11.07 6.18 -2.95
C SER A 127 -12.38 6.84 -2.57
N ASP A 128 -13.50 6.48 -3.20
CA ASP A 128 -14.82 6.98 -2.83
C ASP A 128 -15.21 6.62 -1.39
N LYS A 129 -14.87 5.42 -0.92
CA LYS A 129 -15.06 5.03 0.48
C LYS A 129 -14.21 5.88 1.42
N ILE A 130 -12.93 6.12 1.09
CA ILE A 130 -12.02 6.98 1.87
C ILE A 130 -12.49 8.44 1.87
N ASP A 131 -12.98 8.95 0.74
CA ASP A 131 -13.51 10.31 0.61
C ASP A 131 -14.72 10.54 1.54
N LYS A 132 -15.54 9.49 1.73
CA LYS A 132 -16.66 9.45 2.68
C LYS A 132 -16.23 9.24 4.15
N MET A 133 -14.94 9.05 4.43
CA MET A 133 -14.40 8.88 5.79
C MET A 133 -13.53 10.05 6.25
N ALA A 134 -12.80 10.67 5.32
CA ALA A 134 -11.78 11.67 5.63
C ALA A 134 -11.63 12.78 4.57
N GLY A 135 -12.34 12.69 3.43
CA GLY A 135 -12.19 13.59 2.30
C GLY A 135 -13.31 14.62 2.14
N ARG A 136 -13.45 15.19 0.94
CA ARG A 136 -14.40 16.28 0.65
C ARG A 136 -15.85 15.86 0.79
N GLN A 137 -16.20 14.64 0.37
CA GLN A 137 -17.55 14.11 0.58
C GLN A 137 -17.90 14.02 2.05
N TRP A 138 -16.93 13.65 2.91
CA TRP A 138 -17.14 13.61 4.34
C TRP A 138 -17.52 14.99 4.90
N TYR A 139 -16.74 16.03 4.60
CA TYR A 139 -17.03 17.41 5.03
C TYR A 139 -18.34 17.98 4.49
N SER A 140 -18.81 17.47 3.35
CA SER A 140 -20.03 17.94 2.71
C SER A 140 -21.30 17.35 3.35
N THR A 141 -21.17 16.50 4.38
CA THR A 141 -22.32 15.92 5.09
C THR A 141 -23.10 17.02 5.83
N PRO A 142 -24.43 17.12 5.66
CA PRO A 142 -25.26 18.05 6.42
C PRO A 142 -25.06 17.90 7.92
N ASP A 143 -25.13 19.01 8.67
CA ASP A 143 -24.96 19.03 10.13
C ASP A 143 -23.65 18.38 10.61
N PHE A 144 -22.57 18.47 9.83
CA PHE A 144 -21.29 17.81 10.12
C PHE A 144 -20.81 18.05 11.56
N TRP A 145 -20.84 19.30 12.03
CA TRP A 145 -20.43 19.64 13.40
C TRP A 145 -21.51 19.39 14.46
N ASP A 146 -22.75 19.20 14.03
CA ASP A 146 -23.96 19.16 14.87
C ASP A 146 -24.59 17.75 14.92
N GLY A 147 -23.77 16.71 14.72
CA GLY A 147 -24.18 15.30 14.88
C GLY A 147 -24.59 14.59 13.58
N GLY A 148 -24.46 15.24 12.43
CA GLY A 148 -24.65 14.62 11.11
C GLY A 148 -23.59 13.57 10.77
N VAL A 149 -22.44 13.61 11.45
CA VAL A 149 -21.40 12.60 11.36
C VAL A 149 -21.01 12.02 12.72
N SER A 150 -20.52 10.77 12.69
CA SER A 150 -20.15 10.05 13.88
C SER A 150 -18.80 10.52 14.47
N GLU A 151 -17.90 11.04 13.63
CA GLU A 151 -16.53 11.47 13.96
C GLU A 151 -16.20 12.77 13.21
N ALA A 152 -16.77 13.89 13.66
CA ALA A 152 -16.41 15.19 13.09
C ALA A 152 -14.96 15.52 13.44
N TYR A 153 -14.10 15.64 12.43
CA TYR A 153 -12.69 16.00 12.59
C TYR A 153 -12.20 16.74 11.35
N THR A 154 -11.39 17.78 11.54
CA THR A 154 -10.79 18.55 10.43
C THR A 154 -9.48 17.90 10.01
N ILE A 155 -9.48 17.33 8.82
CA ILE A 155 -8.42 16.53 8.21
C ILE A 155 -8.31 16.96 6.75
N GLN A 156 -7.15 17.46 6.38
CA GLN A 156 -6.82 17.67 4.99
C GLN A 156 -6.44 16.31 4.37
N THR A 157 -7.33 15.74 3.57
CA THR A 157 -7.10 14.46 2.90
C THR A 157 -7.37 14.57 1.41
N GLU A 158 -6.41 14.13 0.59
CA GLU A 158 -6.64 13.82 -0.82
C GLU A 158 -6.90 12.32 -0.96
N ALA A 159 -8.17 11.93 -1.11
CA ALA A 159 -8.63 10.54 -1.00
C ALA A 159 -7.94 9.59 -1.99
N ASP A 160 -7.70 10.05 -3.22
CA ASP A 160 -6.97 9.27 -4.23
C ASP A 160 -5.54 8.98 -3.75
N ARG A 161 -4.83 9.99 -3.24
CA ARG A 161 -3.46 9.83 -2.72
C ARG A 161 -3.41 8.84 -1.55
N ALA A 162 -4.31 9.00 -0.57
CA ALA A 162 -4.42 8.10 0.58
C ALA A 162 -4.71 6.65 0.14
N THR A 163 -5.54 6.48 -0.90
CA THR A 163 -5.82 5.16 -1.49
C THR A 163 -4.56 4.52 -2.04
N PHE A 164 -3.76 5.25 -2.83
CA PHE A 164 -2.50 4.71 -3.35
C PHE A 164 -1.50 4.41 -2.23
N GLN A 165 -1.37 5.29 -1.24
CA GLN A 165 -0.48 5.08 -0.08
C GLN A 165 -0.85 3.82 0.71
N LEU A 166 -2.14 3.54 0.89
CA LEU A 166 -2.62 2.30 1.50
C LEU A 166 -2.23 1.06 0.69
N LEU A 167 -2.51 1.11 -0.61
CA LEU A 167 -2.29 -0.01 -1.51
C LEU A 167 -0.80 -0.31 -1.65
N ILE A 168 0.04 0.72 -1.80
CA ILE A 168 1.50 0.58 -1.89
C ILE A 168 2.05 -0.03 -0.59
N TYR A 169 1.60 0.42 0.58
CA TYR A 169 1.97 -0.19 1.86
C TYR A 169 1.66 -1.70 1.88
N GLY A 170 0.43 -2.07 1.47
CA GLY A 170 0.03 -3.47 1.36
C GLY A 170 0.91 -4.27 0.38
N GLU A 171 1.15 -3.75 -0.82
CA GLU A 171 2.03 -4.40 -1.79
C GLU A 171 3.46 -4.60 -1.26
N MET A 172 4.00 -3.64 -0.50
CA MET A 172 5.33 -3.74 0.07
C MET A 172 5.44 -4.77 1.20
N PHE A 173 4.45 -4.83 2.09
CA PHE A 173 4.57 -5.56 3.36
C PHE A 173 3.71 -6.81 3.46
N ALA A 174 2.97 -7.19 2.40
CA ALA A 174 2.24 -8.47 2.33
C ALA A 174 3.13 -9.68 2.69
N SER A 175 4.35 -9.74 2.16
CA SER A 175 5.28 -10.85 2.43
C SER A 175 5.81 -10.84 3.88
N THR A 176 5.86 -9.68 4.53
CA THR A 176 6.16 -9.60 5.98
C THR A 176 5.03 -10.20 6.80
N MET A 177 3.78 -9.91 6.43
CA MET A 177 2.62 -10.54 7.07
C MET A 177 2.59 -12.06 6.81
N GLU A 178 2.89 -12.52 5.59
CA GLU A 178 2.98 -13.95 5.28
C GLU A 178 4.04 -14.66 6.14
N ALA A 179 5.23 -14.07 6.27
CA ALA A 179 6.29 -14.61 7.12
C ALA A 179 5.87 -14.72 8.59
N PHE A 180 5.10 -13.74 9.09
CA PHE A 180 4.56 -13.79 10.45
C PHE A 180 3.48 -14.87 10.62
N LEU A 181 2.59 -15.04 9.64
CA LEU A 181 1.51 -16.03 9.69
C LEU A 181 2.01 -17.48 9.50
N GLU A 182 3.21 -17.65 8.92
CA GLU A 182 3.80 -18.95 8.60
C GLU A 182 5.24 -19.08 9.13
N PRO A 183 5.45 -18.98 10.45
CA PRO A 183 6.79 -18.99 11.06
C PRO A 183 7.56 -20.28 10.76
N GLU A 184 6.86 -21.40 10.55
CA GLU A 184 7.45 -22.70 10.20
C GLU A 184 8.20 -22.70 8.87
N ARG A 185 7.92 -21.75 7.97
CA ARG A 185 8.58 -21.64 6.66
C ARG A 185 9.87 -20.83 6.71
N GLY A 186 10.15 -20.12 7.81
CA GLY A 186 11.35 -19.28 7.94
C GLY A 186 11.49 -18.23 6.84
N LEU A 187 10.37 -17.65 6.39
CA LEU A 187 10.36 -16.67 5.30
C LEU A 187 11.05 -15.36 5.75
N PRO A 188 11.78 -14.68 4.86
CA PRO A 188 12.34 -13.37 5.15
C PRO A 188 11.22 -12.33 5.28
N PHE A 189 11.45 -11.31 6.13
CA PHE A 189 10.48 -10.25 6.39
C PHE A 189 11.16 -8.90 6.56
N HIS A 190 10.41 -7.81 6.38
CA HIS A 190 10.87 -6.45 6.67
C HIS A 190 10.65 -6.13 8.14
N ASP A 191 11.68 -5.65 8.82
CA ASP A 191 11.56 -5.21 10.21
C ASP A 191 10.69 -3.94 10.35
N LEU A 192 10.37 -3.60 11.60
CA LEU A 192 9.60 -2.40 11.93
C LEU A 192 10.27 -1.12 11.42
N THR A 193 11.61 -1.05 11.40
CA THR A 193 12.35 0.12 10.91
C THR A 193 12.06 0.38 9.44
N THR A 194 12.04 -0.64 8.59
CA THR A 194 11.71 -0.47 7.16
C THR A 194 10.27 0.02 6.98
N ARG A 195 9.31 -0.53 7.73
CA ARG A 195 7.90 -0.13 7.66
C ARG A 195 7.69 1.32 8.10
N LEU A 196 8.30 1.70 9.23
CA LEU A 196 8.29 3.08 9.71
C LEU A 196 9.02 4.02 8.74
N THR A 197 10.08 3.58 8.07
CA THR A 197 10.76 4.40 7.04
C THR A 197 9.80 4.72 5.88
N TYR A 198 9.04 3.73 5.40
CA TYR A 198 8.02 3.99 4.37
C TYR A 198 6.98 5.01 4.87
N ILE A 199 6.40 4.79 6.06
CA ILE A 199 5.38 5.71 6.59
C ILE A 199 5.95 7.12 6.79
N THR A 200 7.17 7.24 7.31
CA THR A 200 7.77 8.53 7.60
C THR A 200 7.95 9.36 6.33
N TYR A 201 8.53 8.76 5.28
CA TYR A 201 9.01 9.51 4.12
C TYR A 201 8.11 9.37 2.87
N CYS A 202 7.42 8.25 2.67
CA CYS A 202 6.51 8.10 1.53
C CYS A 202 5.09 8.62 1.82
N LEU A 203 4.75 8.86 3.09
CA LEU A 203 3.54 9.56 3.54
C LEU A 203 4.00 10.80 4.31
N PRO A 204 4.35 11.92 3.64
CA PRO A 204 4.86 13.09 4.34
C PRO A 204 3.75 13.77 5.17
N ASP A 205 4.13 14.30 6.33
CA ASP A 205 3.19 14.98 7.21
C ASP A 205 3.84 16.14 7.97
N TRP A 206 3.18 17.30 7.96
CA TRP A 206 3.62 18.51 8.66
C TRP A 206 3.79 18.30 10.17
N SER A 207 3.18 17.28 10.76
CA SER A 207 3.22 16.95 12.19
C SER A 207 4.26 15.88 12.56
N CYS A 208 4.95 15.27 11.57
CA CYS A 208 5.92 14.21 11.81
C CYS A 208 7.21 14.76 12.45
N ARG A 209 7.58 14.29 13.65
CA ARG A 209 8.72 14.82 14.42
C ARG A 209 9.52 13.72 15.10
N SER A 210 10.82 13.98 15.26
CA SER A 210 11.70 13.13 16.06
C SER A 210 11.36 13.20 17.56
N TYR A 211 11.50 12.07 18.24
CA TYR A 211 11.40 11.94 19.69
C TYR A 211 12.18 10.71 20.17
N SER A 212 12.27 10.50 21.48
CA SER A 212 13.04 9.37 22.05
C SER A 212 12.60 8.02 21.45
N GLY A 213 13.49 7.40 20.66
CA GLY A 213 13.26 6.10 20.01
C GLY A 213 12.72 6.17 18.58
N PHE A 214 12.58 7.37 18.00
CA PHE A 214 12.13 7.58 16.62
C PHE A 214 12.71 8.87 16.05
N ASP A 215 13.53 8.76 15.01
CA ASP A 215 14.22 9.91 14.42
C ASP A 215 13.77 10.14 12.97
N VAL A 216 13.38 11.38 12.69
CA VAL A 216 13.11 11.90 11.35
C VAL A 216 14.36 12.66 10.87
N LEU A 217 14.87 12.28 9.71
CA LEU A 217 16.04 12.90 9.09
C LEU A 217 15.57 14.02 8.13
N PRO A 218 16.34 15.12 8.00
CA PRO A 218 16.03 16.21 7.07
C PRO A 218 16.41 15.81 5.63
N THR A 219 15.65 14.88 5.05
CA THR A 219 15.85 14.32 3.70
C THR A 219 14.52 14.07 3.01
N GLY A 220 14.56 13.89 1.69
CA GLY A 220 13.38 13.69 0.86
C GLY A 220 12.34 14.79 1.13
N PRO A 221 11.10 14.45 1.55
CA PRO A 221 10.05 15.44 1.78
C PRO A 221 10.31 16.40 2.95
N TYR A 222 11.28 16.10 3.82
CA TYR A 222 11.64 16.96 4.97
C TYR A 222 12.94 17.76 4.74
N ALA A 223 13.51 17.73 3.54
CA ALA A 223 14.80 18.38 3.24
C ALA A 223 14.72 19.91 3.40
N ASP A 224 13.59 20.51 3.01
CA ASP A 224 13.36 21.96 3.02
C ASP A 224 12.52 22.45 4.22
N GLY A 225 12.35 21.59 5.23
CA GLY A 225 11.53 21.87 6.42
C GLY A 225 10.26 21.01 6.48
N ASP A 226 9.21 21.54 7.13
CA ASP A 226 7.96 20.80 7.30
C ASP A 226 7.18 20.75 5.96
N PRO A 227 6.83 19.55 5.46
CA PRO A 227 6.02 19.43 4.25
C PRO A 227 4.62 19.99 4.51
N PRO A 228 3.92 20.54 3.50
CA PRO A 228 2.55 21.03 3.64
C PRO A 228 1.51 19.91 3.78
N GLU A 229 1.84 18.67 3.42
CA GLU A 229 0.95 17.51 3.49
C GLU A 229 0.55 17.13 4.92
N GLY A 230 -0.65 16.58 5.08
CA GLY A 230 -1.16 15.98 6.33
C GLY A 230 -1.45 14.48 6.17
N ASP A 231 -0.65 13.78 5.36
CA ASP A 231 -0.98 12.44 4.89
C ASP A 231 -0.96 11.41 6.03
N GLN A 232 -0.06 11.52 7.01
CA GLN A 232 -0.02 10.57 8.14
C GLN A 232 -1.20 10.76 9.07
N VAL A 233 -1.61 12.00 9.36
CA VAL A 233 -2.79 12.30 10.17
C VAL A 233 -4.05 11.77 9.48
N ALA A 234 -4.19 12.01 8.18
CA ALA A 234 -5.29 11.49 7.39
C ALA A 234 -5.29 9.95 7.38
N PHE A 235 -4.14 9.33 7.13
CA PHE A 235 -3.98 7.89 7.08
C PHE A 235 -4.26 7.24 8.45
N HIS A 236 -3.82 7.86 9.55
CA HIS A 236 -4.15 7.45 10.90
C HIS A 236 -5.66 7.48 11.15
N HIS A 237 -6.33 8.59 10.81
CA HIS A 237 -7.77 8.70 10.98
C HIS A 237 -8.50 7.64 10.15
N ILE A 238 -8.18 7.49 8.87
CA ILE A 238 -8.80 6.48 8.00
C ILE A 238 -8.71 5.10 8.64
N LEU A 239 -7.52 4.68 9.07
CA LEU A 239 -7.29 3.33 9.60
C LEU A 239 -7.85 3.10 11.00
N SER A 240 -8.22 4.16 11.73
CA SER A 240 -8.74 4.09 13.11
C SER A 240 -10.21 4.53 13.24
N CYS A 241 -10.81 5.09 12.19
CA CYS A 241 -12.18 5.55 12.23
C CYS A 241 -13.17 4.38 12.27
N TRP A 242 -14.33 4.64 12.89
CA TRP A 242 -15.38 3.65 13.03
C TRP A 242 -15.90 3.12 11.69
N ARG A 243 -15.93 3.98 10.67
CA ARG A 243 -16.38 3.60 9.31
C ARG A 243 -15.45 2.57 8.65
N TRP A 244 -14.14 2.69 8.87
CA TRP A 244 -13.16 1.72 8.36
C TRP A 244 -13.27 0.38 9.08
N GLU A 245 -13.44 0.43 10.41
CA GLU A 245 -13.69 -0.77 11.22
C GLU A 245 -14.97 -1.50 10.79
N CYS A 246 -16.08 -0.77 10.58
CA CYS A 246 -17.32 -1.34 10.05
C CYS A 246 -17.14 -1.93 8.65
N LEU A 247 -16.50 -1.21 7.74
CA LEU A 247 -16.27 -1.67 6.36
C LEU A 247 -15.58 -3.04 6.34
N TRP A 248 -14.49 -3.19 7.10
CA TRP A 248 -13.77 -4.45 7.19
C TRP A 248 -14.52 -5.50 8.02
N GLY A 249 -15.16 -5.11 9.12
CA GLY A 249 -15.95 -6.02 9.95
C GLY A 249 -17.10 -6.67 9.17
N ASP A 250 -17.81 -5.89 8.35
CA ASP A 250 -18.88 -6.36 7.46
C ASP A 250 -18.35 -7.32 6.38
N ALA A 251 -17.23 -6.97 5.74
CA ALA A 251 -16.58 -7.83 4.74
C ALA A 251 -16.14 -9.17 5.36
N ILE A 252 -15.46 -9.13 6.52
CA ILE A 252 -14.99 -10.33 7.22
C ILE A 252 -16.18 -11.22 7.60
N ARG A 253 -17.23 -10.66 8.22
CA ARG A 253 -18.42 -11.42 8.60
C ARG A 253 -19.11 -12.08 7.42
N SER A 254 -19.35 -11.33 6.35
CA SER A 254 -20.14 -11.80 5.20
C SER A 254 -19.38 -12.78 4.31
N LEU A 255 -18.05 -12.62 4.19
CA LEU A 255 -17.24 -13.43 3.28
C LEU A 255 -16.62 -14.65 3.95
N LEU A 256 -16.17 -14.51 5.20
CA LEU A 256 -15.32 -15.52 5.84
C LEU A 256 -16.05 -16.39 6.85
N PHE A 257 -17.25 -16.02 7.32
CA PHE A 257 -17.97 -16.75 8.34
C PHE A 257 -19.35 -17.19 7.86
N GLU A 258 -19.68 -18.46 8.08
CA GLU A 258 -21.03 -18.99 7.84
C GLU A 258 -22.05 -18.39 8.82
N ASN A 259 -21.64 -18.22 10.08
CA ASN A 259 -22.40 -17.51 11.10
C ASN A 259 -21.74 -16.15 11.41
N PRO A 260 -22.35 -15.03 11.01
CA PRO A 260 -21.84 -13.69 11.29
C PRO A 260 -21.61 -13.40 12.78
N ALA A 261 -22.34 -14.05 13.69
CA ALA A 261 -22.18 -13.88 15.14
C ALA A 261 -20.82 -14.39 15.66
N SER A 262 -20.12 -15.22 14.89
CA SER A 262 -18.76 -15.69 15.22
C SER A 262 -17.67 -14.62 15.03
N PHE A 263 -18.02 -13.46 14.48
CA PHE A 263 -17.16 -12.28 14.40
C PHE A 263 -17.97 -11.04 14.82
N PRO A 264 -18.19 -10.85 16.14
CA PRO A 264 -19.07 -9.79 16.63
C PRO A 264 -18.55 -8.41 16.21
N GLN A 265 -19.47 -7.53 15.80
CA GLN A 265 -19.14 -6.12 15.63
C GLN A 265 -18.87 -5.54 17.01
N ARG A 266 -17.66 -5.02 17.19
CA ARG A 266 -17.22 -4.28 18.37
C ARG A 266 -18.17 -3.11 18.64
N GLY A 267 -18.42 -2.73 19.89
CA GLY A 267 -19.03 -1.43 20.19
C GLY A 267 -18.01 -0.30 20.00
N ARG A 268 -18.45 0.90 19.56
CA ARG A 268 -17.56 2.05 19.30
C ARG A 268 -16.53 2.35 20.42
N ASN A 269 -16.87 2.10 21.67
CA ASN A 269 -16.05 2.39 22.85
C ASN A 269 -15.36 1.15 23.46
N GLU A 270 -15.56 -0.04 22.90
CA GLU A 270 -14.92 -1.27 23.39
C GLU A 270 -13.46 -1.32 22.94
N GLU A 271 -12.59 -2.12 23.53
CA GLU A 271 -11.26 -2.35 22.97
C GLU A 271 -11.31 -3.44 21.88
N GLU A 272 -10.57 -3.25 20.79
CA GLU A 272 -10.52 -4.26 19.74
C GLU A 272 -9.72 -5.50 20.19
N HIS A 273 -10.33 -6.67 20.06
CA HIS A 273 -9.65 -7.93 20.37
C HIS A 273 -8.45 -8.13 19.44
N GLU A 274 -7.27 -8.42 20.00
CA GLU A 274 -5.99 -8.48 19.26
C GLU A 274 -6.03 -9.42 18.04
N TRP A 275 -6.68 -10.57 18.14
CA TRP A 275 -6.87 -11.49 17.01
C TRP A 275 -7.83 -10.98 15.92
N GLN A 276 -8.87 -10.22 16.28
CA GLN A 276 -9.75 -9.61 15.28
C GLN A 276 -9.00 -8.52 14.51
N LYS A 277 -8.24 -7.71 15.26
CA LYS A 277 -7.33 -6.70 14.71
C LYS A 277 -6.32 -7.34 13.76
N LEU A 278 -5.62 -8.39 14.21
CA LEU A 278 -4.63 -9.08 13.39
C LEU A 278 -5.24 -9.67 12.12
N LEU A 279 -6.46 -10.24 12.20
CA LEU A 279 -7.14 -10.74 11.01
C LEU A 279 -7.42 -9.61 10.01
N ARG A 280 -7.96 -8.47 10.48
CA ARG A 280 -8.18 -7.30 9.62
C ARG A 280 -6.86 -6.82 9.02
N ASP A 281 -5.83 -6.66 9.85
CA ASP A 281 -4.51 -6.20 9.43
C ASP A 281 -3.91 -7.13 8.37
N ALA A 282 -4.02 -8.45 8.57
CA ALA A 282 -3.53 -9.44 7.64
C ALA A 282 -4.23 -9.41 6.28
N LEU A 283 -5.54 -9.12 6.26
CA LEU A 283 -6.33 -9.00 5.03
C LEU A 283 -6.08 -7.67 4.31
N GLN A 284 -6.00 -6.55 5.03
CA GLN A 284 -5.79 -5.23 4.41
C GLN A 284 -4.40 -5.09 3.80
N VAL A 285 -3.38 -5.75 4.35
CA VAL A 285 -2.01 -5.67 3.80
C VAL A 285 -1.78 -6.60 2.63
N GLN A 286 -2.81 -7.26 2.08
CA GLN A 286 -2.66 -8.07 0.86
C GLN A 286 -2.55 -7.23 -0.43
N GLY A 287 -2.49 -5.91 -0.31
CA GLY A 287 -2.33 -4.97 -1.44
C GLY A 287 -3.60 -4.85 -2.27
N LEU A 288 -3.43 -4.63 -3.58
CA LEU A 288 -4.52 -4.40 -4.52
C LEU A 288 -5.54 -5.53 -4.55
N GLU A 289 -5.08 -6.77 -4.50
CA GLU A 289 -5.97 -7.93 -4.52
C GLU A 289 -6.80 -8.06 -3.25
N GLY A 290 -6.22 -7.76 -2.08
CA GLY A 290 -6.92 -7.81 -0.79
C GLY A 290 -8.10 -6.85 -0.72
N MET A 291 -7.99 -5.69 -1.37
CA MET A 291 -9.04 -4.67 -1.34
C MET A 291 -10.31 -5.09 -2.08
N GLN A 292 -10.28 -6.14 -2.90
CA GLN A 292 -11.50 -6.71 -3.49
C GLN A 292 -12.53 -7.08 -2.41
N LEU A 293 -12.08 -7.50 -1.23
CA LEU A 293 -12.93 -7.91 -0.12
C LEU A 293 -13.86 -6.79 0.38
N VAL A 294 -13.48 -5.53 0.20
CA VAL A 294 -14.23 -4.36 0.67
C VAL A 294 -14.77 -3.48 -0.46
N THR A 295 -14.33 -3.70 -1.71
CA THR A 295 -14.76 -2.94 -2.88
C THR A 295 -15.71 -3.69 -3.81
N LEU A 296 -15.66 -5.02 -3.84
CA LEU A 296 -16.45 -5.85 -4.76
C LEU A 296 -17.52 -6.67 -4.04
N PRO A 297 -18.67 -6.92 -4.70
CA PRO A 297 -19.61 -7.92 -4.22
C PRO A 297 -19.01 -9.33 -4.32
N LYS A 298 -19.45 -10.24 -3.45
CA LYS A 298 -18.87 -11.60 -3.29
C LYS A 298 -18.73 -12.35 -4.62
N GLU A 299 -19.69 -12.20 -5.52
CA GLU A 299 -19.75 -12.90 -6.81
C GLU A 299 -18.70 -12.40 -7.81
N GLN A 300 -18.13 -11.22 -7.59
CA GLN A 300 -17.11 -10.61 -8.44
C GLN A 300 -15.70 -10.69 -7.84
N ILE A 301 -15.56 -11.15 -6.59
CA ILE A 301 -14.26 -11.36 -5.97
C ILE A 301 -13.61 -12.58 -6.62
N SER A 302 -12.33 -12.45 -6.99
CA SER A 302 -11.56 -13.57 -7.53
C SER A 302 -11.57 -14.76 -6.56
N PRO A 303 -11.82 -16.00 -7.02
CA PRO A 303 -11.77 -17.19 -6.17
C PRO A 303 -10.45 -17.33 -5.40
N ALA A 304 -9.32 -17.01 -6.05
CA ALA A 304 -8.00 -17.05 -5.42
C ALA A 304 -7.87 -16.07 -4.25
N VAL A 305 -8.55 -14.92 -4.30
CA VAL A 305 -8.55 -13.93 -3.20
C VAL A 305 -9.38 -14.45 -2.03
N LEU A 306 -10.53 -15.06 -2.27
CA LEU A 306 -11.35 -15.66 -1.22
C LEU A 306 -10.64 -16.86 -0.56
N GLU A 307 -10.01 -17.73 -1.36
CA GLU A 307 -9.20 -18.84 -0.85
C GLU A 307 -8.05 -18.34 0.04
N ARG A 308 -7.32 -17.31 -0.42
CA ARG A 308 -6.26 -16.68 0.37
C ARG A 308 -6.80 -16.07 1.67
N ALA A 309 -7.93 -15.37 1.63
CA ALA A 309 -8.54 -14.79 2.82
C ALA A 309 -8.98 -15.86 3.84
N MET A 310 -9.53 -16.98 3.37
CA MET A 310 -9.85 -18.13 4.21
C MET A 310 -8.60 -18.78 4.82
N ALA A 311 -7.52 -18.90 4.04
CA ALA A 311 -6.23 -19.39 4.53
C ALA A 311 -5.65 -18.48 5.62
N ILE A 312 -5.66 -17.16 5.40
CA ILE A 312 -5.23 -16.17 6.41
C ILE A 312 -6.06 -16.31 7.69
N LYS A 313 -7.38 -16.40 7.58
CA LYS A 313 -8.26 -16.63 8.74
C LYS A 313 -7.89 -17.91 9.50
N ALA A 314 -7.62 -19.00 8.78
CA ALA A 314 -7.23 -20.27 9.39
C ALA A 314 -5.89 -20.13 10.13
N ARG A 315 -4.91 -19.44 9.54
CA ARG A 315 -3.60 -19.19 10.16
C ARG A 315 -3.70 -18.32 11.40
N VAL A 316 -4.41 -17.19 11.34
CA VAL A 316 -4.60 -16.28 12.50
C VAL A 316 -5.17 -17.02 13.72
N ARG A 317 -6.08 -17.98 13.51
CA ARG A 317 -6.65 -18.80 14.60
C ARG A 317 -5.66 -19.78 15.23
N GLN A 318 -4.60 -20.13 14.52
CA GLN A 318 -3.58 -21.08 14.97
C GLN A 318 -2.41 -20.39 15.69
N ILE A 319 -2.34 -19.06 15.64
CA ILE A 319 -1.24 -18.32 16.27
C ILE A 319 -1.41 -18.39 17.79
N PRO A 320 -0.41 -18.90 18.52
CA PRO A 320 -0.54 -19.11 19.96
C PRO A 320 -0.41 -17.82 20.78
N CYS A 321 0.37 -16.84 20.29
CA CYS A 321 0.64 -15.59 20.98
C CYS A 321 0.55 -14.38 20.04
N PRO A 322 0.08 -13.22 20.52
CA PRO A 322 0.06 -12.00 19.73
C PRO A 322 1.46 -11.63 19.18
N PRO A 323 1.52 -10.81 18.11
CA PRO A 323 2.80 -10.32 17.59
C PRO A 323 3.63 -9.65 18.70
N ALA A 324 4.96 -9.82 18.65
CA ALA A 324 5.85 -9.07 19.53
C ALA A 324 5.66 -7.56 19.32
N VAL A 325 5.89 -6.76 20.37
CA VAL A 325 5.65 -5.31 20.33
C VAL A 325 6.90 -4.50 20.69
N THR A 326 7.12 -3.41 19.98
CA THR A 326 8.08 -2.35 20.31
C THR A 326 7.35 -1.19 20.95
N THR A 327 7.96 -0.62 21.99
CA THR A 327 7.42 0.53 22.73
C THR A 327 8.08 1.83 22.30
N PHE A 328 7.28 2.87 22.06
CA PHE A 328 7.72 4.21 21.72
C PHE A 328 7.22 5.23 22.74
N GLY A 329 8.02 6.28 22.95
CA GLY A 329 7.71 7.39 23.85
C GLY A 329 8.09 7.14 25.32
N ARG A 330 8.17 8.22 26.10
CA ARG A 330 8.50 8.18 27.55
C ARG A 330 7.31 8.52 28.45
N ARG A 331 6.46 9.48 28.05
CA ARG A 331 5.31 9.96 28.84
C ARG A 331 3.99 9.34 28.40
N ARG A 332 3.80 9.19 27.09
CA ARG A 332 2.75 8.36 26.50
C ARG A 332 3.45 7.22 25.78
N ILE A 333 3.09 6.00 26.20
CA ILE A 333 3.65 4.75 25.71
C ILE A 333 2.75 4.30 24.55
N LEU A 334 3.33 4.16 23.36
CA LEU A 334 2.67 3.53 22.23
C LEU A 334 3.34 2.19 21.96
N THR A 335 2.56 1.12 21.80
CA THR A 335 3.05 -0.21 21.44
C THR A 335 2.66 -0.55 20.02
N VAL A 336 3.64 -0.97 19.23
CA VAL A 336 3.45 -1.33 17.81
C VAL A 336 4.02 -2.71 17.58
N SER A 337 3.31 -3.52 16.78
CA SER A 337 3.79 -4.83 16.38
C SER A 337 5.15 -4.73 15.67
N SER A 338 6.14 -5.44 16.19
CA SER A 338 7.49 -5.52 15.64
C SER A 338 7.55 -6.45 14.44
N ASP A 339 6.84 -7.58 14.52
CA ASP A 339 7.04 -8.72 13.62
C ASP A 339 5.93 -8.84 12.57
N ALA A 340 4.76 -8.24 12.80
CA ALA A 340 3.65 -8.19 11.86
C ALA A 340 3.33 -6.73 11.46
N PRO A 341 2.99 -6.46 10.18
CA PRO A 341 2.48 -5.16 9.76
C PRO A 341 1.25 -4.72 10.56
N ASP A 342 1.32 -3.50 11.13
CA ASP A 342 0.23 -2.88 11.89
C ASP A 342 0.07 -1.42 11.43
N PRO A 343 -0.50 -1.19 10.23
CA PRO A 343 -0.45 0.14 9.62
C PRO A 343 -1.13 1.22 10.49
N ALA A 344 -2.19 0.87 11.22
CA ALA A 344 -2.92 1.80 12.07
C ALA A 344 -2.09 2.30 13.28
N ARG A 345 -1.31 1.40 13.91
CA ARG A 345 -0.43 1.79 15.02
C ARG A 345 0.90 2.33 14.54
N GLU A 346 1.44 1.83 13.43
CA GLU A 346 2.69 2.31 12.84
C GLU A 346 2.57 3.76 12.36
N VAL A 347 1.47 4.16 11.71
CA VAL A 347 1.26 5.58 11.36
C VAL A 347 1.12 6.48 12.58
N ARG A 348 0.54 5.95 13.66
CA ARG A 348 0.41 6.67 14.93
C ARG A 348 1.76 6.97 15.58
N VAL A 349 2.79 6.14 15.35
CA VAL A 349 4.20 6.42 15.74
C VAL A 349 4.62 7.76 15.18
N CYS A 350 4.44 7.95 13.88
CA CYS A 350 4.89 9.13 13.17
C CYS A 350 4.09 10.40 13.55
N CYS A 351 2.83 10.25 13.95
CA CYS A 351 1.94 11.32 14.41
C CYS A 351 2.12 11.72 15.90
N ALA A 352 3.31 11.56 16.50
CA ALA A 352 3.51 11.75 17.93
C ALA A 352 3.17 13.16 18.48
N PHE A 353 3.22 14.18 17.63
CA PHE A 353 2.73 15.52 17.99
C PHE A 353 1.25 15.49 18.45
N HIS A 354 0.42 14.66 17.83
CA HIS A 354 -0.98 14.45 18.21
C HIS A 354 -1.17 13.58 19.46
N TRP A 355 -0.08 13.07 20.04
CA TRP A 355 -0.12 12.45 21.37
C TRP A 355 -0.26 13.50 22.48
N GLY A 356 -0.51 14.77 22.19
CA GLY A 356 -0.59 15.81 23.21
C GLY A 356 0.75 16.04 23.93
N MET A 357 1.87 15.71 23.28
CA MET A 357 3.19 16.10 23.75
C MET A 357 3.38 17.57 23.39
N GLY A 358 3.21 18.44 24.39
CA GLY A 358 3.59 19.84 24.28
C GLY A 358 5.02 19.95 23.76
N ARG A 359 5.28 20.97 22.92
CA ARG A 359 6.59 21.30 22.38
C ARG A 359 7.65 21.15 23.48
N VAL A 360 8.68 20.33 23.22
CA VAL A 360 9.89 20.31 24.04
C VAL A 360 10.66 21.60 23.78
#